data_AF-A0A8D8P7S1-F1
#
_entry.id   AF-A0A8D8P7S1-F1
#
_cell.length_a   1.000
_cell.length_b   1.000
_cell.length_c   1.000
_cell.angle_alpha   90.00
_cell.angle_beta   90.00
_cell.angle_gamma   90.00
#
_symmetry.space_group_name_H-M   'P 1'
#
loop_
_entity.id
_entity.type
_entity.pdbx_description
1 polymer ?
#
loop_
_entity_poly.entity_id
_entity_poly.type
_entity_poly.pdbx_seq_one_letter_code
_entity_poly.pdbx_strand_id
1 'polypeptide(L)'
;LTARRHVSYNADRSFTLVPLFRFFQGWVAFSSQGDRIALTQIEQMIDGQYYKLGYYDTQADNLTWFDMEKWDGGKVPQDRTIVRRVLRTVSLPLFICMSTVSSCGIVVALALIVFNIWHRHRRVIQTSHPVCNTIMLFGVIICLVSVILLGLDGQFVTAENYPKVIKIVFTVAEKIHLNHT
;
A
#
# COMPACT_ATOMS: atom_id res chain seq x y z
N LEU A 1 -0.73 58.70 16.66
CA LEU A 1 -1.04 57.47 17.43
C LEU A 1 0.13 56.53 17.31
N THR A 2 0.96 56.56 18.35
CA THR A 2 2.23 55.87 18.50
C THR A 2 1.99 54.39 18.75
N ALA A 3 2.56 53.51 17.94
CA ALA A 3 2.72 52.10 18.27
C ALA A 3 4.15 51.67 17.95
N ARG A 4 5.10 52.24 18.71
CA ARG A 4 6.46 51.73 18.82
C ARG A 4 6.34 50.42 19.61
N ARG A 5 6.25 49.27 18.93
CA ARG A 5 6.28 47.97 19.62
C ARG A 5 7.67 47.79 20.22
N HIS A 6 7.73 47.97 21.53
CA HIS A 6 8.76 47.40 22.38
C HIS A 6 8.80 45.90 22.11
N VAL A 7 9.93 45.42 21.60
CA VAL A 7 10.27 44.00 21.63
C VAL A 7 10.63 43.70 23.08
N SER A 8 9.72 43.03 23.79
CA SER A 8 10.01 42.50 25.12
C SER A 8 11.04 41.39 24.98
N TYR A 9 12.26 41.65 25.47
CA TYR A 9 13.23 40.61 25.73
C TYR A 9 12.72 39.79 26.92
N ASN A 10 12.32 38.54 26.67
CA ASN A 10 12.02 37.60 27.73
C ASN A 10 13.32 37.34 28.51
N ALA A 11 13.31 37.78 29.76
CA ALA A 11 14.37 37.58 30.73
C ALA A 11 14.32 36.13 31.21
N ASP A 12 15.11 35.24 30.59
CA ASP A 12 15.68 34.13 31.34
C ASP A 12 17.03 33.68 30.77
N ARG A 13 18.00 33.57 31.68
CA ARG A 13 19.40 33.11 31.60
C ARG A 13 20.45 34.02 30.93
N SER A 14 21.31 34.52 31.81
CA SER A 14 22.71 34.97 31.60
C SER A 14 22.91 36.24 30.76
N PHE A 15 23.00 37.36 31.49
CA PHE A 15 23.60 38.62 31.08
C PHE A 15 24.88 38.42 30.25
N THR A 16 24.81 38.77 28.97
CA THR A 16 25.91 39.46 28.29
C THR A 16 25.30 40.69 27.62
N LEU A 17 25.74 41.88 28.04
CA LEU A 17 25.41 43.14 27.39
C LEU A 17 26.04 43.08 25.99
N VAL A 18 25.32 42.51 25.02
CA VAL A 18 25.78 42.45 23.63
C VAL A 18 25.85 43.87 23.08
N PRO A 19 27.04 44.38 22.76
CA PRO A 19 27.18 45.76 22.33
C PRO A 19 26.47 45.95 20.98
N LEU A 20 25.48 46.84 20.98
CA LEU A 20 24.72 47.20 19.79
C LEU A 20 25.42 48.36 19.07
N PHE A 21 25.96 48.08 17.89
CA PHE A 21 26.64 49.08 17.06
C PHE A 21 25.77 49.50 15.88
N ARG A 22 25.85 50.77 15.48
CA ARG A 22 25.14 51.30 14.31
C ARG A 22 26.10 51.55 13.16
N PHE A 23 25.91 50.83 12.07
CA PHE A 23 26.64 51.00 10.81
C PHE A 23 25.72 51.52 9.71
N PHE A 24 26.28 51.83 8.53
CA PHE A 24 25.52 52.25 7.34
C PHE A 24 24.45 51.24 6.90
N GLN A 25 24.69 49.95 7.17
CA GLN A 25 23.77 48.85 6.83
C GLN A 25 22.71 48.58 7.92
N GLY A 26 22.75 49.31 9.04
CA GLY A 26 21.81 49.14 10.15
C GLY A 26 22.48 48.75 11.47
N TRP A 27 21.66 48.23 12.39
CA TRP A 27 22.11 47.77 13.69
C TRP A 27 22.79 46.41 13.60
N VAL A 28 23.91 46.26 14.30
CA VAL A 28 24.71 45.02 14.34
C VAL A 28 24.94 44.66 15.80
N ALA A 29 24.65 43.42 16.14
CA ALA A 29 24.98 42.80 17.42
C ALA A 29 25.74 41.50 17.16
N PHE A 30 26.59 41.11 18.10
CA PHE A 30 27.36 39.87 18.04
C PHE A 30 26.97 38.96 19.21
N SER A 31 26.97 37.65 18.99
CA SER A 31 26.78 36.66 20.05
C SER A 31 28.03 36.59 20.94
N SER A 32 27.92 35.92 22.09
CA SER A 32 29.07 35.66 22.98
C SER A 32 30.17 34.82 22.32
N GLN A 33 29.86 34.12 21.22
CA GLN A 33 30.81 33.35 20.41
C GLN A 33 31.43 34.17 19.27
N GLY A 34 31.00 35.43 19.09
CA GLY A 34 31.49 36.33 18.04
C GLY A 34 30.70 36.30 16.74
N ASP A 35 29.59 35.55 16.65
CA ASP A 35 28.76 35.49 15.45
C ASP A 35 27.84 36.69 15.33
N ARG A 36 27.62 37.18 14.10
CA ARG A 36 26.69 38.29 13.86
C ARG A 36 25.24 37.84 14.06
N ILE A 37 24.50 38.55 14.91
CA ILE A 37 23.05 38.37 15.09
C ILE A 37 22.34 39.11 13.95
N ALA A 38 21.68 38.37 13.06
CA ALA A 38 20.91 38.89 11.95
C ALA A 38 19.72 37.98 11.62
N LEU A 39 18.67 38.55 11.04
CA LEU A 39 17.53 37.79 10.53
C LEU A 39 17.93 37.04 9.25
N THR A 40 17.58 35.76 9.17
CA THR A 40 17.74 34.97 7.95
C THR A 40 16.55 35.23 7.03
N GLN A 41 16.79 35.70 5.81
CA GLN A 41 15.75 35.92 4.80
C GLN A 41 15.55 34.65 3.97
N ILE A 42 14.28 34.26 3.77
CA ILE A 42 13.90 33.09 2.98
C ILE A 42 13.22 33.59 1.70
N GLU A 43 13.68 33.11 0.54
CA GLU A 43 13.15 33.49 -0.77
C GLU A 43 12.88 32.25 -1.63
N GLN A 44 11.92 32.38 -2.54
CA GLN A 44 11.64 31.39 -3.57
C GLN A 44 11.66 32.04 -4.95
N MET A 45 12.29 31.36 -5.91
CA MET A 45 12.23 31.75 -7.31
C MET A 45 10.91 31.28 -7.92
N ILE A 46 10.09 32.22 -8.37
CA ILE A 46 8.79 31.97 -9.01
C ILE A 46 8.78 32.73 -10.33
N ASP A 47 8.56 32.01 -11.44
CA ASP A 47 8.44 32.59 -12.78
C ASP A 47 9.63 33.51 -13.17
N GLY A 48 10.84 33.13 -12.74
CA GLY A 48 12.09 33.85 -13.04
C GLY A 48 12.37 35.08 -12.16
N GLN A 49 11.58 35.32 -11.11
CA GLN A 49 11.80 36.39 -10.13
C GLN A 49 11.89 35.81 -8.71
N TYR A 50 12.71 36.43 -7.85
CA TYR A 50 12.84 36.04 -6.45
C TYR A 50 11.79 36.76 -5.60
N TYR A 51 10.97 35.98 -4.91
CA TYR A 51 9.97 36.48 -3.96
C TYR A 51 10.36 36.10 -2.54
N LYS A 52 10.23 37.06 -1.63
CA LYS A 52 10.50 36.88 -0.22
C LYS A 52 9.36 36.16 0.46
N LEU A 53 9.63 35.01 1.09
CA LEU A 53 8.65 34.18 1.79
C LEU A 53 8.61 34.44 3.30
N GLY A 54 9.70 34.93 3.88
CA GLY A 54 9.74 35.14 5.32
C GLY A 54 11.10 35.55 5.88
N TYR A 55 11.12 35.74 7.19
CA TYR A 55 12.34 35.90 7.98
C TYR A 55 12.34 34.96 9.16
N TYR A 56 13.51 34.40 9.46
CA TYR A 56 13.75 33.59 10.63
C TYR A 56 14.71 34.31 11.57
N ASP A 57 14.28 34.46 12.83
CA ASP A 57 15.11 34.98 13.93
C ASP A 57 15.68 33.80 14.73
N THR A 58 16.99 33.62 14.65
CA THR A 58 17.71 32.54 15.34
C THR A 58 17.76 32.74 16.87
N GLN A 59 17.63 33.97 17.36
CA GLN A 59 17.69 34.27 18.79
C GLN A 59 16.33 34.08 19.46
N ALA A 60 15.26 34.50 18.78
CA ALA A 60 13.90 34.40 19.28
C ALA A 60 13.21 33.07 18.91
N ASP A 61 13.86 32.22 18.11
CA ASP A 61 13.28 31.01 17.51
C ASP A 61 11.92 31.30 16.86
N ASN A 62 11.87 32.40 16.10
CA ASN A 62 10.63 32.94 15.54
C ASN A 62 10.69 32.99 14.02
N LEU A 63 9.75 32.30 13.38
CA LEU A 63 9.57 32.29 11.94
C LEU A 63 8.40 33.19 11.56
N THR A 64 8.71 34.27 10.85
CA THR A 64 7.70 35.08 10.16
C THR A 64 7.53 34.56 8.75
N TRP A 65 6.34 34.07 8.41
CA TRP A 65 6.01 33.48 7.11
C TRP A 65 4.91 34.28 6.43
N PHE A 66 5.02 34.49 5.12
CA PHE A 66 4.08 35.30 4.34
C PHE A 66 3.07 34.49 3.52
N ASP A 67 3.12 33.16 3.58
CA ASP A 67 2.21 32.25 2.85
C ASP A 67 2.14 32.53 1.33
N MET A 68 3.26 32.96 0.73
CA MET A 68 3.38 33.29 -0.69
C MET A 68 4.10 32.21 -1.51
N GLU A 69 4.33 31.04 -0.92
CA GLU A 69 5.04 29.95 -1.58
C GLU A 69 4.18 29.31 -2.69
N LYS A 70 4.85 28.98 -3.79
CA LYS A 70 4.21 28.34 -4.95
C LYS A 70 4.83 26.98 -5.17
N TRP A 71 4.09 25.93 -4.84
CA TRP A 71 4.47 24.55 -5.14
C TRP A 71 3.73 24.07 -6.38
N ASP A 72 4.40 23.26 -7.20
CA ASP A 72 3.73 22.60 -8.31
C ASP A 72 2.66 21.63 -7.76
N GLY A 73 1.43 21.73 -8.27
CA GLY A 73 0.27 21.02 -7.72
C GLY A 73 -0.24 21.51 -6.35
N GLY A 74 0.22 22.67 -5.85
CA GLY A 74 -0.31 23.31 -4.63
C GLY A 74 -0.01 22.57 -3.32
N LYS A 75 0.90 21.59 -3.34
CA LYS A 75 1.27 20.79 -2.18
C LYS A 75 2.79 20.71 -2.05
N VAL A 76 3.27 20.83 -0.82
CA VAL A 76 4.69 20.63 -0.49
C VAL A 76 5.13 19.23 -0.96
N PRO A 77 6.20 19.13 -1.77
CA PRO A 77 6.71 17.86 -2.26
C PRO A 77 7.07 16.94 -1.09
N GLN A 78 6.81 15.65 -1.25
CA GLN A 78 7.13 14.67 -0.22
C GLN A 78 8.61 14.28 -0.32
N ASP A 79 9.29 14.20 0.82
CA ASP A 79 10.71 13.78 0.94
C ASP A 79 10.95 12.38 0.33
N ARG A 80 9.98 11.47 0.47
CA ARG A 80 10.07 10.11 -0.05
C ARG A 80 8.81 9.63 -0.75
N THR A 81 9.00 8.72 -1.70
CA THR A 81 7.90 7.97 -2.31
C THR A 81 7.28 7.02 -1.30
N ILE A 82 5.96 7.11 -1.12
CA ILE A 82 5.20 6.18 -0.28
C ILE A 82 4.80 4.96 -1.12
N VAL A 83 5.45 3.83 -0.87
CA VAL A 83 5.11 2.56 -1.54
C VAL A 83 3.80 2.02 -0.97
N ARG A 84 2.74 2.05 -1.78
CA ARG A 84 1.47 1.40 -1.44
C ARG A 84 1.43 0.00 -2.04
N ARG A 85 1.39 -1.03 -1.19
CA ARG A 85 1.16 -2.41 -1.63
C ARG A 85 -0.32 -2.53 -1.99
N VAL A 86 -0.61 -2.71 -3.27
CA VAL A 86 -1.96 -2.99 -3.78
C VAL A 86 -2.04 -4.48 -4.09
N LEU A 87 -3.05 -5.17 -3.56
CA LEU A 87 -3.32 -6.56 -3.94
C LEU A 87 -3.75 -6.56 -5.41
N ARG A 88 -3.01 -7.23 -6.28
CA ARG A 88 -3.48 -7.54 -7.63
C ARG A 88 -4.42 -8.72 -7.51
N THR A 89 -5.70 -8.46 -7.72
CA THR A 89 -6.71 -9.51 -7.69
C THR A 89 -6.97 -10.09 -9.07
N VAL A 90 -7.46 -11.33 -9.13
CA VAL A 90 -7.92 -11.93 -10.38
C VAL A 90 -9.11 -11.12 -10.91
N SER A 91 -9.21 -10.91 -12.22
CA SER A 91 -10.35 -10.18 -12.79
C SER A 91 -11.63 -10.97 -12.54
N LEU A 92 -12.61 -10.33 -11.90
CA LEU A 92 -13.93 -10.91 -11.63
C LEU A 92 -14.61 -11.60 -12.83
N PRO A 93 -14.60 -11.06 -14.07
CA PRO A 93 -15.24 -11.76 -15.19
C PRO A 93 -14.60 -13.12 -15.50
N LEU A 94 -13.27 -13.22 -15.45
CA LEU A 94 -12.57 -14.50 -15.65
C LEU A 94 -12.90 -15.50 -14.53
N PHE A 95 -12.98 -15.02 -13.29
CA PHE A 95 -13.38 -15.86 -12.16
C PHE A 95 -14.78 -16.42 -12.35
N ILE A 96 -15.76 -15.58 -12.68
CA ILE A 96 -17.16 -16.01 -12.91
C ILE A 96 -17.24 -17.04 -14.06
N CYS A 97 -16.57 -16.79 -15.18
CA CYS A 97 -16.55 -17.73 -16.31
C CYS A 97 -15.94 -19.08 -15.91
N MET A 98 -14.79 -19.09 -15.24
CA MET A 98 -14.15 -20.35 -14.82
C MET A 98 -14.95 -21.09 -13.75
N SER A 99 -15.56 -20.37 -12.80
CA SER A 99 -16.41 -20.96 -11.77
C SER A 99 -17.66 -21.61 -12.37
N THR A 100 -18.34 -20.95 -13.32
CA THR A 100 -19.54 -21.52 -13.97
C THR A 100 -19.22 -22.79 -14.76
N VAL A 101 -18.14 -22.79 -15.55
CA VAL A 101 -17.67 -23.98 -16.28
C VAL A 101 -17.32 -25.11 -15.31
N SER A 102 -16.62 -24.79 -14.23
CA SER A 102 -16.26 -25.78 -13.21
C SER A 102 -17.48 -26.39 -12.51
N SER A 103 -18.45 -25.57 -12.12
CA SER A 103 -19.70 -26.03 -11.50
C SER A 103 -20.50 -26.93 -12.44
N CYS A 104 -20.61 -26.59 -13.73
CA CYS A 104 -21.22 -27.46 -14.73
C CYS A 104 -20.51 -28.81 -14.85
N GLY A 105 -19.17 -28.80 -14.87
CA GLY A 105 -18.36 -30.03 -14.90
C GLY A 105 -18.60 -30.94 -13.69
N ILE A 106 -18.75 -30.36 -12.49
CA ILE A 106 -19.04 -31.11 -11.26
C ILE A 106 -20.42 -31.78 -11.35
N VAL A 107 -21.44 -31.07 -11.82
CA VAL A 107 -22.80 -31.63 -11.99
C VAL A 107 -22.78 -32.79 -12.98
N VAL A 108 -22.08 -32.65 -14.11
CA VAL A 108 -21.95 -33.72 -15.12
C VAL A 108 -21.18 -34.92 -14.53
N ALA A 109 -20.09 -34.69 -13.80
CA ALA A 109 -19.33 -35.76 -13.16
C ALA A 109 -20.18 -36.54 -12.14
N LEU A 110 -20.97 -35.85 -11.32
CA LEU A 110 -21.90 -36.49 -10.39
C LEU A 110 -22.98 -37.30 -11.12
N ALA A 111 -23.55 -36.76 -12.20
CA ALA A 111 -24.53 -37.49 -13.01
C ALA A 111 -23.93 -38.78 -13.61
N LEU A 112 -22.68 -38.71 -14.08
CA LEU A 112 -21.94 -39.88 -14.59
C LEU A 112 -21.65 -40.91 -13.48
N ILE A 113 -21.34 -40.47 -12.27
CA ILE A 113 -21.17 -41.38 -11.11
C ILE A 113 -22.49 -42.10 -10.81
N VAL A 114 -23.60 -41.36 -10.72
CA VAL A 114 -24.94 -41.93 -10.45
C VAL A 114 -25.33 -42.91 -11.56
N PHE A 115 -25.11 -42.54 -12.82
CA PHE A 115 -25.36 -43.41 -13.97
C PHE A 115 -24.50 -44.68 -13.92
N ASN A 116 -23.22 -44.56 -13.56
CA ASN A 116 -22.31 -45.69 -13.42
C ASN A 116 -22.76 -46.67 -12.33
N ILE A 117 -23.25 -46.16 -11.20
CA ILE A 117 -23.76 -46.97 -10.09
C ILE A 117 -25.08 -47.65 -10.47
N TRP A 118 -26.02 -46.92 -11.08
CA TRP A 118 -27.33 -47.48 -11.47
C TRP A 118 -27.16 -48.64 -12.46
N HIS A 119 -26.40 -48.43 -13.54
CA HIS A 119 -26.26 -49.43 -14.61
C HIS A 119 -25.13 -50.45 -14.36
N ARG A 120 -24.62 -50.56 -13.14
CA ARG A 120 -23.52 -51.45 -12.76
C ARG A 120 -23.72 -52.93 -13.11
N HIS A 121 -24.97 -53.38 -13.28
CA HIS A 121 -25.28 -54.78 -13.61
C HIS A 121 -25.21 -55.12 -15.11
N ARG A 122 -25.06 -54.13 -16.01
CA ARG A 122 -24.90 -54.39 -17.45
C ARG A 122 -23.47 -54.89 -17.74
N ARG A 123 -23.34 -56.02 -18.46
CA ARG A 123 -22.03 -56.58 -18.88
C ARG A 123 -21.11 -55.56 -19.55
N VAL A 124 -21.67 -54.64 -20.35
CA VAL A 124 -20.93 -53.59 -21.06
C VAL A 124 -20.18 -52.64 -20.11
N ILE A 125 -20.73 -52.36 -18.92
CA ILE A 125 -20.15 -51.45 -17.92
C ILE A 125 -19.19 -52.20 -16.98
N GLN A 126 -19.43 -53.50 -16.75
CA GLN A 126 -18.55 -54.33 -15.92
C GLN A 126 -17.19 -54.60 -16.59
N THR A 127 -17.16 -54.78 -17.91
CA THR A 127 -15.90 -54.95 -18.65
C THR A 127 -15.03 -53.69 -18.63
N SER A 128 -15.63 -52.51 -18.41
CA SER A 128 -14.95 -51.22 -18.34
C SER A 128 -14.27 -50.90 -16.99
N HIS A 129 -14.21 -51.85 -16.05
CA HIS A 129 -13.63 -51.64 -14.71
C HIS A 129 -14.30 -50.48 -13.96
N PRO A 130 -15.55 -50.66 -13.50
CA PRO A 130 -16.38 -49.57 -12.94
C PRO A 130 -15.76 -48.88 -11.70
N VAL A 131 -14.91 -49.60 -10.95
CA VAL A 131 -14.17 -49.05 -9.81
C VAL A 131 -13.16 -47.99 -10.27
N CYS A 132 -12.40 -48.25 -11.33
CA CYS A 132 -11.45 -47.29 -11.89
C CYS A 132 -12.15 -46.06 -12.46
N ASN A 133 -13.27 -46.25 -13.17
CA ASN A 133 -14.08 -45.14 -13.71
C ASN A 133 -14.63 -44.25 -12.59
N THR A 134 -15.13 -44.85 -11.51
CA THR A 134 -15.62 -44.10 -10.34
C THR A 134 -14.50 -43.30 -9.67
N ILE A 135 -13.31 -43.89 -9.47
CA ILE A 135 -12.14 -43.19 -8.90
C ILE A 135 -11.70 -42.02 -9.79
N MET A 136 -11.69 -42.21 -11.11
CA MET A 136 -11.37 -41.15 -12.07
C MET A 136 -12.35 -39.97 -11.96
N LEU A 137 -13.66 -40.25 -11.88
CA LEU A 137 -14.69 -39.21 -11.74
C LEU A 137 -14.56 -38.46 -10.41
N PHE A 138 -14.19 -39.12 -9.31
CA PHE A 138 -13.85 -38.45 -8.06
C PHE A 138 -12.64 -37.53 -8.21
N GLY A 139 -11.60 -37.96 -8.93
CA GLY A 139 -10.43 -37.12 -9.24
C GLY A 139 -10.80 -35.87 -10.04
N VAL A 140 -11.71 -36.00 -11.01
CA VAL A 140 -12.24 -34.86 -11.79
C VAL A 140 -12.97 -33.88 -10.87
N ILE A 141 -13.83 -34.35 -9.97
CA ILE A 141 -14.55 -33.49 -9.01
C ILE A 141 -13.56 -32.71 -8.13
N ILE A 142 -12.55 -33.39 -7.59
CA ILE A 142 -11.54 -32.76 -6.73
C ILE A 142 -10.78 -31.66 -7.50
N CYS A 143 -10.38 -31.94 -8.75
CA CYS A 143 -9.70 -30.97 -9.60
C CYS A 143 -10.56 -29.73 -9.90
N LEU A 144 -11.82 -29.94 -10.26
CA LEU A 144 -12.77 -28.84 -10.52
C LEU A 144 -13.02 -27.98 -9.28
N VAL A 145 -13.11 -28.58 -8.09
CA VAL A 145 -13.19 -27.86 -6.82
C VAL A 145 -11.92 -27.03 -6.57
N SER A 146 -10.74 -27.56 -6.87
CA SER A 146 -9.48 -26.80 -6.74
C SER A 146 -9.43 -25.56 -7.62
N VAL A 147 -10.00 -25.61 -8.84
CA VAL A 147 -10.10 -24.42 -9.73
C VAL A 147 -10.93 -23.31 -9.06
N ILE A 148 -12.02 -23.66 -8.38
CA ILE A 148 -12.86 -22.69 -7.67
C ILE A 148 -12.10 -22.10 -6.47
N LEU A 149 -11.40 -22.95 -5.71
CA LEU A 149 -10.61 -22.51 -4.55
C LEU A 149 -9.42 -21.61 -4.93
N LEU A 150 -8.80 -21.84 -6.10
CA LEU A 150 -7.72 -20.99 -6.62
C LEU A 150 -8.20 -19.60 -7.02
N GLY A 151 -9.46 -19.47 -7.43
CA GLY A 151 -10.05 -18.18 -7.78
C GLY A 151 -10.55 -17.37 -6.57
N LEU A 152 -10.56 -17.96 -5.36
CA LEU A 152 -10.91 -17.24 -4.14
C LEU A 152 -9.78 -16.30 -3.73
N ASP A 153 -9.90 -15.05 -4.14
CA ASP A 153 -8.98 -13.98 -3.76
C ASP A 153 -9.22 -13.48 -2.33
N GLY A 154 -8.27 -12.70 -1.79
CA GLY A 154 -8.35 -12.04 -0.48
C GLY A 154 -9.51 -11.03 -0.34
N GLN A 155 -10.31 -10.83 -1.40
CA GLN A 155 -11.57 -10.09 -1.35
C GLN A 155 -12.68 -10.88 -0.65
N PHE A 156 -12.68 -12.21 -0.74
CA PHE A 156 -13.74 -13.08 -0.20
C PHE A 156 -13.30 -13.86 1.04
N VAL A 157 -12.00 -14.01 1.25
CA VAL A 157 -11.42 -14.80 2.34
C VAL A 157 -10.59 -13.91 3.25
N THR A 158 -10.91 -13.90 4.54
CA THR A 158 -10.13 -13.21 5.57
C THR A 158 -8.69 -13.71 5.59
N ALA A 159 -7.73 -12.81 5.88
CA ALA A 159 -6.29 -13.09 5.88
C ALA A 159 -5.88 -14.33 6.70
N GLU A 160 -6.63 -14.67 7.76
CA GLU A 160 -6.38 -15.85 8.60
C GLU A 160 -6.71 -17.20 7.93
N ASN A 161 -7.70 -17.21 7.03
CA ASN A 161 -8.18 -18.42 6.36
C ASN A 161 -7.55 -18.62 4.98
N TYR A 162 -7.00 -17.56 4.39
CA TYR A 162 -6.29 -17.61 3.11
C TYR A 162 -5.17 -18.68 3.05
N PRO A 163 -4.25 -18.79 4.04
CA PRO A 163 -3.21 -19.82 3.99
C PRO A 163 -3.76 -21.25 4.11
N LYS A 164 -4.93 -21.43 4.75
CA LYS A 164 -5.56 -22.76 4.86
C LYS A 164 -6.12 -23.20 3.52
N VAL A 165 -6.80 -22.30 2.80
CA VAL A 165 -7.37 -22.57 1.47
C VAL A 165 -6.28 -22.93 0.47
N ILE A 166 -5.20 -22.15 0.41
CA ILE A 166 -4.07 -22.40 -0.49
C ILE A 166 -3.37 -23.72 -0.15
N LYS A 167 -3.19 -24.02 1.15
CA LYS A 167 -2.58 -25.28 1.59
C LYS A 167 -3.35 -26.50 1.10
N ILE A 168 -4.69 -26.46 1.15
CA ILE A 168 -5.54 -27.54 0.66
C ILE A 168 -5.30 -27.77 -0.84
N VAL A 169 -5.27 -26.69 -1.63
CA VAL A 169 -5.02 -26.78 -3.08
C VAL A 169 -3.63 -27.33 -3.37
N PHE A 170 -2.59 -26.84 -2.67
CA PHE A 170 -1.22 -27.31 -2.86
C PHE A 170 -1.05 -28.79 -2.50
N THR A 171 -1.64 -29.25 -1.39
CA THR A 171 -1.59 -30.66 -1.00
C THR A 171 -2.26 -31.57 -2.03
N VAL A 172 -3.36 -31.12 -2.65
CA VAL A 172 -4.00 -31.85 -3.75
C VAL A 172 -3.07 -31.93 -4.96
N ALA A 173 -2.47 -30.81 -5.37
CA ALA A 173 -1.54 -30.75 -6.50
C ALA A 173 -0.28 -31.62 -6.28
N GLU A 174 0.30 -31.57 -5.08
CA GLU A 174 1.49 -32.34 -4.70
C GLU A 174 1.22 -33.85 -4.75
N LYS A 175 0.08 -34.30 -4.22
CA LYS A 175 -0.31 -35.72 -4.28
C LYS A 175 -0.61 -36.21 -5.70
N ILE A 176 -1.10 -35.34 -6.59
CA ILE A 176 -1.27 -35.67 -8.01
C ILE A 176 0.10 -35.82 -8.68
N HIS A 177 1.03 -34.91 -8.38
CA HIS A 177 2.37 -34.90 -9.00
C HIS A 177 3.22 -36.10 -8.55
N LEU A 178 3.23 -36.44 -7.26
CA LEU A 178 3.98 -37.57 -6.70
C LEU A 178 3.49 -38.95 -7.18
N ASN A 179 2.24 -39.06 -7.64
CA ASN A 179 1.73 -40.31 -8.24
C ASN A 179 2.22 -40.53 -9.68
N HIS A 180 2.89 -39.55 -10.29
CA HIS A 180 3.34 -39.58 -11.68
C HIS A 180 4.86 -39.75 -11.85
N THR A 181 5.61 -39.82 -10.73
CA THR A 181 7.05 -40.11 -10.63
C THR A 181 7.28 -41.43 -9.91
#